data_AF-A0A699UL69-F1
#
_entry.id   AF-A0A699UL69-F1
#
_cell.length_a   1.000
_cell.length_b   1.000
_cell.length_c   1.000
_cell.angle_alpha   90.00
_cell.angle_beta   90.00
_cell.angle_gamma   90.00
#
_symmetry.space_group_name_H-M   'P 1'
#
loop_
_entity.id
_entity.type
_entity.pdbx_description
1 polymer ?
#
loop_
_entity_poly.entity_id
_entity_poly.type
_entity_poly.pdbx_seq_one_letter_code
_entity_poly.pdbx_strand_id
1 'polypeptide(L)'
;TNTLREMKKLEYIYEEDGDVFVDYSWERELSIDNEIYPEWVLEFFSTLYFDKVVDRNNLMKEKCIWFRLCGYEHILTLLEFAVVLGLFTENKVKDHLFEVYFGRL
;
A
#
# COMPACT_ATOMS: atom_id res chain seq x y z
N THR A 1 -24.19 1.24 22.25
CA THR A 1 -23.77 2.15 21.15
C THR A 1 -22.34 2.52 21.42
N ASN A 2 -21.40 1.68 20.96
CA ASN A 2 -19.98 1.89 21.22
C ASN A 2 -19.47 2.91 20.23
N THR A 3 -18.87 3.98 20.77
CA THR A 3 -18.42 5.12 19.98
C THR A 3 -17.16 4.74 19.20
N LEU A 4 -16.98 5.36 18.03
CA LEU A 4 -15.80 5.29 17.14
C LEU A 4 -14.43 5.39 17.84
N ARG A 5 -14.42 5.80 19.12
CA ARG A 5 -13.26 5.81 20.03
C ARG A 5 -12.75 4.40 20.40
N GLU A 6 -13.59 3.36 20.33
CA GLU A 6 -13.18 1.96 20.60
C GLU A 6 -12.50 1.28 19.40
N MET A 7 -12.49 1.89 18.21
CA MET A 7 -11.89 1.31 16.99
C MET A 7 -10.42 1.70 16.74
N LYS A 8 -9.75 2.33 17.71
CA LYS A 8 -8.31 2.63 17.66
C LYS A 8 -7.61 1.86 18.78
N LYS A 9 -7.24 0.61 18.51
CA LYS A 9 -6.26 -0.11 19.35
C LYS A 9 -4.88 0.52 19.11
N LEU A 10 -4.58 1.58 19.84
CA LEU A 10 -3.20 1.95 20.13
C LEU A 10 -2.75 0.98 21.21
N GLU A 11 -1.85 0.06 20.89
CA GLU A 11 -1.20 -0.75 21.92
C GLU A 11 0.02 0.00 22.44
N TYR A 12 0.10 0.09 23.76
CA TYR A 12 1.20 0.71 24.46
C TYR A 12 2.20 -0.40 24.80
N ILE A 13 3.39 -0.34 24.19
CA ILE A 13 4.46 -1.29 24.45
C ILE A 13 5.52 -0.56 25.26
N TYR A 14 5.84 -1.11 26.43
CA TYR A 14 6.99 -0.66 27.22
C TYR A 14 8.22 -1.38 26.68
N GLU A 15 9.09 -0.68 25.97
CA GLU A 15 10.44 -1.13 25.67
C GLU A 15 11.41 -0.40 26.62
N GLU A 16 12.48 -1.06 27.07
CA GLU A 16 13.43 -0.50 28.05
C GLU A 16 14.07 0.83 27.61
N ASP A 17 13.99 1.17 26.31
CA ASP A 17 14.50 2.40 25.68
C ASP A 17 13.44 3.52 25.48
N GLY A 18 12.20 3.34 25.94
CA GLY A 18 11.17 4.39 25.99
C GLY A 18 9.81 3.99 25.42
N ASP A 19 8.81 4.81 25.75
CA ASP A 19 7.41 4.58 25.35
C ASP A 19 7.22 4.76 23.84
N VAL A 20 6.86 3.70 23.12
CA VAL A 20 6.56 3.74 21.69
C VAL A 20 5.06 3.53 21.45
N PHE A 21 4.41 4.48 20.77
CA PHE A 21 3.07 4.27 20.24
C PHE A 21 3.17 3.53 18.90
N VAL A 22 2.69 2.28 18.86
CA VAL A 22 2.60 1.53 17.61
C VAL A 22 1.16 1.61 17.10
N ASP A 23 0.98 2.24 15.93
CA ASP A 23 -0.30 2.29 15.23
C ASP A 23 -0.45 1.07 14.33
N TYR A 24 -1.27 0.11 14.76
CA TYR A 24 -1.61 -1.12 14.02
C TYR A 24 -2.80 -0.92 13.06
N SER A 25 -3.12 0.33 12.69
CA SER A 25 -4.17 0.65 11.70
C SER A 25 -3.98 -0.10 10.38
N TRP A 26 -2.73 -0.26 9.94
CA TRP A 26 -2.36 -1.00 8.74
C TRP A 26 -2.67 -2.50 8.82
N GLU A 27 -2.53 -3.14 10.00
CA GLU A 27 -2.83 -4.58 10.15
C GLU A 27 -4.30 -4.87 9.91
N ARG A 28 -5.19 -3.96 10.33
CA ARG A 28 -6.63 -4.13 10.11
C ARG A 28 -7.03 -3.83 8.66
N GLU A 29 -6.39 -2.87 8.02
CA GLU A 29 -6.60 -2.59 6.59
C GLU A 29 -6.06 -3.72 5.69
N LEU A 30 -5.07 -4.46 6.18
CA LEU A 30 -4.53 -5.67 5.55
C LEU A 30 -5.10 -6.98 6.14
N SER A 31 -5.99 -6.90 7.13
CA SER A 31 -6.68 -8.05 7.73
C SER A 31 -7.74 -8.52 6.74
N ILE A 32 -7.32 -9.36 5.81
CA ILE A 32 -8.18 -9.98 4.81
C ILE A 32 -8.99 -11.08 5.52
N ASP A 33 -10.30 -10.87 5.71
CA ASP A 33 -11.25 -11.83 6.32
C ASP A 33 -11.52 -13.09 5.44
N ASN A 34 -10.94 -13.15 4.23
CA ASN A 34 -11.06 -14.27 3.30
C ASN A 34 -9.93 -15.30 3.51
N GLU A 35 -10.04 -16.49 2.90
CA GLU A 35 -8.92 -17.43 2.80
C GLU A 35 -7.71 -16.75 2.14
N ILE A 36 -6.81 -16.23 2.97
CA ILE A 36 -5.51 -15.73 2.56
C ILE A 36 -4.70 -16.96 2.25
N TYR A 37 -4.43 -17.20 0.96
CA TYR A 37 -3.46 -18.20 0.51
C TYR A 37 -2.08 -17.73 0.94
N PRO A 38 -1.49 -18.29 2.02
CA PRO A 38 -0.24 -17.77 2.58
C PRO A 38 0.89 -17.81 1.55
N GLU A 39 0.85 -18.77 0.63
CA GLU A 39 1.77 -18.88 -0.49
C GLU A 39 1.74 -17.67 -1.42
N TRP A 40 0.58 -17.05 -1.67
CA TRP A 40 0.46 -15.89 -2.55
C TRP A 40 0.92 -14.62 -1.85
N VAL A 41 0.65 -14.51 -0.54
CA VAL A 41 1.16 -13.42 0.28
C VAL A 41 2.68 -13.47 0.36
N LEU A 42 3.24 -14.66 0.61
CA LEU A 42 4.68 -14.87 0.64
C LEU A 42 5.31 -14.63 -0.73
N GLU A 43 4.69 -15.10 -1.82
CA GLU A 43 5.16 -14.80 -3.19
C GLU A 43 5.19 -13.30 -3.43
N PHE A 44 4.10 -12.59 -3.15
CA PHE A 44 4.02 -11.15 -3.31
C PHE A 44 5.12 -10.43 -2.54
N PHE A 45 5.23 -10.65 -1.22
CA PHE A 45 6.21 -9.95 -0.39
C PHE A 45 7.66 -10.33 -0.69
N SER A 46 7.93 -11.57 -1.12
CA SER A 46 9.29 -12.01 -1.47
C SER A 46 9.76 -11.52 -2.84
N THR A 47 8.83 -11.11 -3.71
CA THR A 47 9.14 -10.68 -5.09
C THR A 47 8.85 -9.20 -5.35
N LEU A 48 8.18 -8.52 -4.41
CA LEU A 48 7.94 -7.09 -4.49
C LEU A 48 9.27 -6.33 -4.55
N TYR A 49 9.45 -5.64 -5.65
CA TYR A 49 10.61 -4.82 -5.93
C TYR A 49 10.16 -3.44 -6.43
N PHE A 50 10.85 -2.42 -5.95
CA PHE A 50 10.64 -1.03 -6.32
C PHE A 50 11.94 -0.46 -6.85
N ASP A 51 11.94 0.03 -8.10
CA ASP A 51 13.12 0.64 -8.69
C ASP A 51 13.30 2.06 -8.13
N LYS A 52 14.29 2.18 -7.24
CA LYS A 52 14.64 3.43 -6.57
C LYS A 52 15.35 4.45 -7.48
N VAL A 53 15.73 4.05 -8.69
CA VAL A 53 16.42 4.92 -9.66
C VAL A 53 15.42 5.79 -10.43
N VAL A 54 14.14 5.43 -10.43
CA VAL A 54 13.09 6.22 -11.08
C VAL A 54 12.95 7.57 -10.38
N ASP A 55 13.15 8.65 -11.14
CA ASP A 55 13.03 10.01 -10.65
C ASP A 55 11.61 10.26 -10.12
N ARG A 56 11.49 11.12 -9.11
CA ARG A 56 10.22 11.42 -8.46
C ARG A 56 9.17 11.92 -9.46
N ASN A 57 9.62 12.75 -10.41
CA ASN A 57 8.78 13.26 -11.50
C ASN A 57 8.26 12.16 -12.46
N ASN A 58 8.96 11.03 -12.53
CA ASN A 58 8.61 9.91 -13.42
C ASN A 58 7.90 8.78 -12.68
N LEU A 59 7.82 8.83 -11.35
CA LEU A 59 7.29 7.74 -10.52
C LEU A 59 5.85 7.33 -10.88
N MET A 60 5.04 8.29 -11.32
CA MET A 60 3.66 8.07 -11.73
C MET A 60 3.51 7.57 -13.18
N LYS A 61 4.56 7.68 -13.99
CA LYS A 61 4.52 7.46 -15.45
C LYS A 61 5.35 6.25 -15.88
N GLU A 62 6.45 5.99 -15.19
CA GLU A 62 7.33 4.86 -15.44
C GLU A 62 6.92 3.66 -14.60
N LYS A 63 7.06 2.49 -15.22
CA LYS A 63 6.89 1.21 -14.55
C LYS A 63 8.05 1.01 -13.58
N CYS A 64 7.75 1.08 -12.29
CA CYS A 64 8.73 1.11 -11.20
C CYS A 64 8.41 0.11 -10.09
N ILE A 65 7.33 -0.67 -10.24
CA ILE A 65 6.91 -1.68 -9.27
C ILE A 65 6.82 -3.03 -9.97
N TRP A 66 7.52 -4.01 -9.43
CA TRP A 66 7.50 -5.40 -9.88
C TRP A 66 7.07 -6.28 -8.73
N PHE A 67 6.24 -7.28 -8.99
CA PHE A 67 5.94 -8.34 -8.03
C PHE A 67 5.41 -9.55 -8.80
N ARG A 68 5.41 -10.70 -8.13
CA ARG A 68 4.68 -11.87 -8.58
C ARG A 68 3.43 -12.09 -7.74
N LEU A 69 2.36 -12.52 -8.39
CA LEU A 69 1.12 -12.92 -7.73
C LEU A 69 0.50 -14.08 -8.51
N CYS A 70 0.13 -15.14 -7.80
CA CYS A 70 -0.41 -16.37 -8.40
C CYS A 70 0.52 -16.97 -9.48
N GLY A 71 1.84 -16.82 -9.34
CA GLY A 71 2.83 -17.29 -10.31
C GLY A 71 3.08 -16.36 -11.50
N TYR A 72 2.35 -15.25 -11.64
CA TYR A 72 2.48 -14.31 -12.75
C TYR A 72 3.28 -13.09 -12.36
N GLU A 73 4.14 -12.61 -13.26
CA GLU A 73 4.88 -11.37 -13.08
C GLU A 73 3.99 -10.16 -13.45
N HIS A 74 3.97 -9.17 -12.56
CA HIS A 74 3.29 -7.91 -12.72
C HIS A 74 4.31 -6.78 -12.72
N ILE A 75 4.15 -5.86 -13.68
CA ILE A 75 4.98 -4.67 -13.80
C ILE A 75 4.07 -3.46 -13.95
N LEU A 76 4.04 -2.62 -12.92
CA LEU A 76 3.11 -1.50 -12.77
C LEU A 76 3.86 -0.18 -12.53
N THR A 77 3.24 0.90 -12.95
CA THR A 77 3.51 2.24 -12.42
C THR A 77 3.02 2.34 -10.96
N LEU A 78 3.50 3.33 -10.22
CA LEU A 78 2.99 3.59 -8.86
C LEU A 78 1.48 3.84 -8.86
N LEU A 79 0.98 4.50 -9.90
CA LEU A 79 -0.42 4.89 -10.02
C LEU A 79 -1.33 3.70 -10.29
N GLU A 80 -0.93 2.82 -11.20
CA GLU A 80 -1.62 1.54 -11.45
C GLU A 80 -1.66 0.69 -10.18
N PHE A 81 -0.54 0.63 -9.45
CA PHE A 81 -0.47 -0.10 -8.19
C PHE A 81 -1.41 0.48 -7.11
N ALA A 82 -1.50 1.81 -7.00
CA ALA A 82 -2.43 2.47 -6.07
C ALA A 82 -3.90 2.18 -6.42
N VAL A 83 -4.24 2.03 -7.69
CA VAL A 83 -5.58 1.59 -8.13
C VAL A 83 -5.82 0.12 -7.74
N VAL A 84 -4.84 -0.76 -7.95
CA VAL A 84 -4.93 -2.18 -7.56
C VAL A 84 -5.14 -2.34 -6.05
N LEU A 85 -4.50 -1.49 -5.24
CA LEU A 85 -4.71 -1.44 -3.78
C LEU A 85 -6.05 -0.82 -3.36
N GLY A 86 -6.84 -0.28 -4.31
CA GLY A 86 -8.11 0.37 -4.01
C GLY A 86 -7.99 1.78 -3.40
N LEU A 87 -6.79 2.37 -3.39
CA LEU A 87 -6.57 3.73 -2.87
C LEU A 87 -7.23 4.79 -3.75
N PHE A 88 -7.28 4.52 -5.06
CA PHE A 88 -7.95 5.36 -6.05
C PHE A 88 -8.76 4.51 -7.03
N THR A 89 -9.79 5.11 -7.62
CA THR A 89 -10.50 4.51 -8.76
C THR A 89 -9.83 4.92 -10.06
N GLU A 90 -9.91 4.07 -11.08
CA GLU A 90 -9.40 4.41 -12.42
C GLU A 90 -9.94 5.75 -12.95
N ASN A 91 -11.22 6.04 -12.68
CA ASN A 91 -11.84 7.29 -13.12
C ASN A 91 -11.23 8.51 -12.43
N LYS A 92 -10.93 8.40 -11.12
CA LYS A 92 -10.31 9.48 -10.35
C LYS A 92 -8.89 9.76 -10.80
N VAL A 93 -8.16 8.71 -11.15
CA VAL A 93 -6.79 8.79 -11.65
C VAL A 93 -6.71 9.44 -13.04
N LYS A 94 -7.73 9.24 -13.88
CA LYS A 94 -7.84 9.84 -15.22
C LYS A 94 -8.33 11.30 -15.20
N ASP A 95 -8.73 11.82 -14.04
CA ASP A 95 -9.18 13.20 -13.90
C ASP A 95 -7.99 14.17 -14.14
N HIS A 96 -8.19 15.18 -14.98
CA HIS A 96 -7.21 16.23 -15.23
C HIS A 96 -6.70 16.93 -13.96
N LEU A 97 -7.53 17.02 -12.92
CA LEU A 97 -7.12 17.60 -11.64
C LEU A 97 -6.15 16.68 -10.88
N PHE A 98 -6.21 15.36 -11.10
CA PHE A 98 -5.34 14.42 -10.42
C PHE A 98 -3.87 14.70 -10.76
N GLU A 99 -3.53 14.90 -12.04
CA GLU A 99 -2.18 15.25 -12.46
C GLU A 99 -1.75 16.62 -11.90
N VAL A 100 -2.67 17.57 -11.73
CA VAL A 100 -2.35 18.88 -11.13
C VAL A 100 -1.96 18.76 -9.66
N TYR A 101 -2.64 17.89 -8.89
CA TYR A 101 -2.36 17.69 -7.47
C TYR A 101 -1.18 16.76 -7.21
N PHE A 102 -1.04 15.69 -7.98
CA PHE A 102 -0.06 14.61 -7.74
C PHE A 102 1.11 14.60 -8.73
N GLY A 103 1.03 15.32 -9.85
CA GLY A 103 2.11 15.40 -10.85
C GLY A 103 3.28 16.32 -10.45
N ARG A 104 3.25 16.88 -9.24
CA ARG A 104 4.35 17.65 -8.63
C ARG A 104 5.10 16.86 -7.55
N LEU A 105 4.72 15.60 -7.30
CA LEU A 105 5.38 14.74 -6.31
C LEU A 105 6.72 14.23 -6.80
#